data_AF-A0A496AEY6-F1
#
_entry.id   AF-A0A496AEY6-F1
#
_cell.length_a   1.000
_cell.length_b   1.000
_cell.length_c   1.000
_cell.angle_alpha   90.00
_cell.angle_beta   90.00
_cell.angle_gamma   90.00
#
_symmetry.space_group_name_H-M   'P 1'
#
loop_
_entity.id
_entity.type
_entity.pdbx_description
1 polymer ?
#
loop_
_entity_poly.entity_id
_entity_poly.type
_entity_poly.pdbx_seq_one_letter_code
_entity_poly.pdbx_strand_id
1 'polypeptide(L)'
;MSEAKYPFRDSLRKAQDIYLDAASTFMEVRLGDVSYNDLDFCDISNLFFTHWRDSIEGHFRCVDKYYDARSVVKLIVEGRNRTSHPPWDLDPDYVRMQLYIIADFLGKISRNIDQQDVEKIIEDLFHDDTPERLVETEEKLKNVESEREKLEDGNIELQNDLDNLKKQLSDVESKNNKLESDMTKTSKDLIEKNQKIKTTSDQLKKSKERLKKSLEEKNASKERITSLEEEIEGMATDHKLEIKTLQEQLTTQKNIVFEKKIQIETLSDLLSIFKIAKQDDALFPPININSSIRIIDQRRINRKNYLLDLLKMNQPSIYYVRDVDQMFQYLTEEIPGISDLIEKHNQKTPKEDENKLLERLEEGELNTIVSNSTFSMLPKYNNNMHIVFCHLSPSIDVFVNRCQPAFLLENSCYLHLIFDPEKDMDSITKSYPDRDVISAFYKNLIEINGIKSNYISTADILQKLKMNKPEFDPYINILQDIGMIQENNNRIKLLSTPKKSLEDSDLYIDGLEKREKFQEFYEFQENHSCEELWDRIGEKAEISNILKDNNYSSMNIVYEEIEEYDKIDAERTDSTLE
;
A
#
# COMPACT_ATOMS: atom_id res chain seq x y z
N MET A 1 56.90 29.33 -80.56
CA MET A 1 56.27 28.12 -79.99
C MET A 1 54.86 28.50 -79.62
N SER A 2 53.83 27.69 -79.87
CA SER A 2 52.50 28.00 -79.33
C SER A 2 52.64 28.05 -77.81
N GLU A 3 52.40 29.21 -77.19
CA GLU A 3 52.41 29.33 -75.73
C GLU A 3 51.50 28.23 -75.19
N ALA A 4 52.08 27.30 -74.43
CA ALA A 4 51.31 26.26 -73.79
C ALA A 4 50.19 26.94 -73.00
N LYS A 5 48.97 26.41 -73.06
CA LYS A 5 47.84 27.04 -72.36
C LYS A 5 48.05 27.08 -70.84
N TYR A 6 48.88 26.17 -70.32
CA TYR A 6 49.22 26.04 -68.91
C TYR A 6 50.72 25.69 -68.77
N PRO A 7 51.62 26.65 -69.01
CA PRO A 7 53.07 26.40 -69.08
C PRO A 7 53.63 25.74 -67.82
N PHE A 8 53.20 26.12 -66.62
CA PHE A 8 53.74 25.55 -65.38
C PHE A 8 53.27 24.11 -65.15
N ARG A 9 51.99 23.84 -65.39
CA ARG A 9 51.37 22.52 -65.25
C ARG A 9 51.93 21.54 -66.28
N ASP A 10 52.02 21.97 -67.54
CA ASP A 10 52.48 21.11 -68.63
C ASP A 10 53.98 20.81 -68.50
N SER A 11 54.78 21.78 -68.02
CA SER A 11 56.20 21.58 -67.71
C SER A 11 56.41 20.67 -66.50
N LEU A 12 55.64 20.84 -65.43
CA LEU A 12 55.72 19.94 -64.27
C LEU A 12 55.30 18.53 -64.65
N ARG A 13 54.26 18.37 -65.50
CA ARG A 13 53.85 17.07 -66.00
C ARG A 13 54.96 16.40 -66.82
N LYS A 14 55.64 17.15 -67.68
CA LYS A 14 56.79 16.64 -68.44
C LYS A 14 57.93 16.16 -67.52
N ALA A 15 58.27 16.93 -66.48
CA ALA A 15 59.29 16.53 -65.51
C ALA A 15 58.87 15.30 -64.69
N GLN A 16 57.58 15.17 -64.38
CA GLN A 16 57.03 13.99 -63.71
C GLN A 16 57.15 12.75 -64.60
N ASP A 17 56.84 12.86 -65.89
CA ASP A 17 56.98 11.74 -66.82
C ASP A 17 58.44 11.28 -66.93
N ILE A 18 59.40 12.22 -66.97
CA ILE A 18 60.85 11.92 -66.89
C ILE A 18 61.19 11.18 -65.58
N TYR A 19 60.64 11.65 -64.46
CA TYR A 19 60.82 10.98 -63.17
C TYR A 19 60.27 9.56 -63.16
N LEU A 20 59.07 9.34 -63.71
CA LEU A 20 58.42 8.03 -63.68
C LEU A 20 59.25 6.99 -64.42
N ASP A 21 59.76 7.34 -65.60
CA ASP A 21 60.62 6.47 -66.41
C ASP A 21 61.94 6.14 -65.69
N ALA A 22 62.60 7.19 -65.18
CA ALA A 22 63.87 7.06 -64.46
C ALA A 22 63.74 6.25 -63.16
N ALA A 23 62.68 6.48 -62.40
CA ALA A 23 62.42 5.79 -61.14
C ALA A 23 61.96 4.34 -61.37
N SER A 24 61.20 4.06 -62.43
CA SER A 24 60.84 2.69 -62.82
C SER A 24 62.10 1.90 -63.16
N THR A 25 62.96 2.45 -64.02
CA THR A 25 64.26 1.84 -64.37
C THR A 25 65.12 1.59 -63.13
N PHE A 26 65.17 2.55 -62.22
CA PHE A 26 65.90 2.40 -60.96
C PHE A 26 65.35 1.23 -60.12
N MET A 27 64.03 1.07 -60.06
CA MET A 27 63.41 -0.06 -59.35
C MET A 27 63.71 -1.40 -60.01
N GLU A 28 63.66 -1.50 -61.33
CA GLU A 28 63.99 -2.76 -62.01
C GLU A 28 65.42 -3.21 -61.68
N VAL A 29 66.37 -2.26 -61.72
CA VAL A 29 67.79 -2.53 -61.39
C VAL A 29 67.97 -2.94 -59.93
N ARG A 30 67.19 -2.36 -59.01
CA ARG A 30 67.35 -2.61 -57.56
C ARG A 30 66.63 -3.87 -57.07
N LEU A 31 65.53 -4.24 -57.71
CA LEU A 31 64.68 -5.34 -57.24
C LEU A 31 64.89 -6.63 -58.04
N GLY A 32 65.39 -6.56 -59.28
CA GLY A 32 65.78 -7.71 -60.11
C GLY A 32 64.61 -8.47 -60.75
N ASP A 33 64.80 -8.90 -62.02
CA ASP A 33 64.03 -9.87 -62.83
C ASP A 33 62.49 -9.78 -62.89
N VAL A 34 61.90 -8.65 -62.49
CA VAL A 34 60.49 -8.35 -62.74
C VAL A 34 60.45 -7.21 -63.76
N SER A 35 59.85 -7.46 -64.92
CA SER A 35 59.60 -6.43 -65.93
C SER A 35 58.44 -5.57 -65.44
N TYR A 36 58.69 -4.27 -65.27
CA TYR A 36 57.78 -3.32 -64.66
C TYR A 36 57.25 -2.31 -65.69
N ASN A 37 56.83 -2.81 -66.85
CA ASN A 37 56.46 -1.99 -68.00
C ASN A 37 55.19 -1.10 -67.83
N ASP A 38 54.54 -1.11 -66.66
CA ASP A 38 53.30 -0.35 -66.40
C ASP A 38 53.25 0.26 -64.97
N LEU A 39 54.40 0.64 -64.38
CA LEU A 39 54.38 1.29 -63.06
C LEU A 39 53.82 2.71 -63.14
N ASP A 40 52.86 3.01 -62.27
CA ASP A 40 52.42 4.38 -62.01
C ASP A 40 53.14 4.96 -60.78
N PHE A 41 53.01 6.28 -60.55
CA PHE A 41 53.68 7.01 -59.46
C PHE A 41 53.38 6.40 -58.09
N CYS A 42 52.15 5.94 -57.88
CA CYS A 42 51.73 5.28 -56.65
C CYS A 42 52.47 3.95 -56.44
N ASP A 43 52.70 3.19 -57.51
CA ASP A 43 53.41 1.91 -57.44
C ASP A 43 54.89 2.14 -57.13
N ILE A 44 55.52 3.14 -57.76
CA ILE A 44 56.89 3.54 -57.44
C ILE A 44 57.02 3.91 -55.96
N SER A 45 56.10 4.73 -55.45
CA SER A 45 56.07 5.09 -54.03
C SER A 45 55.95 3.87 -53.14
N ASN A 46 55.00 2.98 -53.43
CA ASN A 46 54.79 1.76 -52.66
C ASN A 46 56.01 0.83 -52.68
N LEU A 47 56.68 0.70 -53.82
CA LEU A 47 57.92 -0.07 -53.94
C LEU A 47 59.05 0.54 -53.10
N PHE A 48 59.19 1.87 -53.12
CA PHE A 48 60.13 2.60 -52.24
C PHE A 48 59.88 2.31 -50.76
N PHE A 49 58.61 2.28 -50.33
CA PHE A 49 58.26 1.99 -48.94
C PHE A 49 58.46 0.51 -48.59
N THR A 50 58.03 -0.39 -49.47
CA THR A 50 58.00 -1.83 -49.21
C THR A 50 59.41 -2.41 -49.18
N HIS A 51 60.25 -2.02 -50.13
CA HIS A 51 61.60 -2.55 -50.27
C HIS A 51 62.68 -1.62 -49.71
N TRP A 52 62.30 -0.62 -48.89
CA TRP A 52 63.22 0.38 -48.36
C TRP A 52 64.43 -0.26 -47.70
N ARG A 53 64.21 -1.05 -46.64
CA ARG A 53 65.31 -1.60 -45.82
C ARG A 53 66.14 -2.63 -46.56
N ASP A 54 65.49 -3.42 -47.42
CA ASP A 54 66.07 -4.64 -47.96
C ASP A 54 66.89 -4.36 -49.22
N SER A 55 66.47 -3.41 -50.06
CA SER A 55 67.08 -3.20 -51.39
C SER A 55 67.44 -1.75 -51.72
N ILE A 56 66.85 -0.76 -51.03
CA ILE A 56 66.90 0.65 -51.48
C ILE A 56 67.73 1.54 -50.54
N GLU A 57 67.61 1.38 -49.22
CA GLU A 57 68.22 2.25 -48.21
C GLU A 57 69.74 2.36 -48.40
N GLY A 58 70.39 1.25 -48.74
CA GLY A 58 71.82 1.19 -49.00
C GLY A 58 72.30 2.18 -50.08
N HIS A 59 71.45 2.51 -51.05
CA HIS A 59 71.77 3.47 -52.10
C HIS A 59 71.76 4.93 -51.62
N PHE A 60 70.94 5.24 -50.61
CA PHE A 60 70.76 6.60 -50.07
C PHE A 60 71.56 6.84 -48.77
N ARG A 61 72.35 5.86 -48.30
CA ARG A 61 73.09 5.91 -47.01
C ARG A 61 74.14 7.01 -46.89
N CYS A 62 74.47 7.73 -47.97
CA CYS A 62 75.46 8.81 -47.96
C CYS A 62 74.91 10.20 -48.27
N VAL A 63 73.60 10.41 -48.18
CA VAL A 63 72.96 11.69 -48.57
C VAL A 63 72.28 12.36 -47.36
N ASP A 64 72.37 13.69 -47.31
CA ASP A 64 72.11 14.61 -46.18
C ASP A 64 71.06 14.22 -45.13
N LYS A 65 71.36 14.59 -43.87
CA LYS A 65 70.61 14.29 -42.62
C LYS A 65 69.14 14.72 -42.60
N TYR A 66 68.69 15.41 -43.65
CA TYR A 66 67.37 16.03 -43.78
C TYR A 66 66.54 15.47 -44.96
N TYR A 67 67.08 14.52 -45.74
CA TYR A 67 66.46 14.01 -46.96
C TYR A 67 66.07 12.53 -46.80
N ASP A 68 64.83 12.24 -46.39
CA ASP A 68 64.28 10.88 -46.48
C ASP A 68 63.69 10.70 -47.88
N ALA A 69 64.36 9.91 -48.73
CA ALA A 69 63.95 9.63 -50.11
C ALA A 69 62.48 9.16 -50.20
N ARG A 70 61.97 8.46 -49.18
CA ARG A 70 60.56 8.04 -49.12
C ARG A 70 59.59 9.23 -49.00
N SER A 71 60.00 10.26 -48.28
CA SER A 71 59.22 11.51 -48.15
C SER A 71 59.24 12.31 -49.45
N VAL A 72 60.38 12.31 -50.15
CA VAL A 72 60.55 12.97 -51.44
C VAL A 72 59.67 12.33 -52.52
N VAL A 73 59.68 11.00 -52.60
CA VAL A 73 58.81 10.26 -53.55
C VAL A 73 57.34 10.55 -53.28
N LYS A 74 56.92 10.67 -52.01
CA LYS A 74 55.55 11.11 -51.67
C LYS A 74 55.23 12.52 -52.15
N LEU A 75 56.16 13.48 -52.03
CA LEU A 75 55.97 14.84 -52.51
C LEU A 75 55.84 14.89 -54.04
N ILE A 76 56.58 14.05 -54.76
CA ILE A 76 56.48 13.93 -56.23
C ILE A 76 55.13 13.34 -56.63
N VAL A 77 54.63 12.31 -55.93
CA VAL A 77 53.27 11.76 -56.13
C VAL A 77 52.20 12.84 -55.87
N GLU A 78 52.35 13.64 -54.81
CA GLU A 78 51.43 14.76 -54.55
C GLU A 78 51.48 15.78 -55.69
N GLY A 79 52.68 16.10 -56.19
CA GLY A 79 52.89 16.88 -57.41
C GLY A 79 52.08 16.33 -58.59
N ARG A 80 52.10 15.02 -58.81
CA ARG A 80 51.40 14.37 -59.93
C ARG A 80 49.89 14.43 -59.80
N ASN A 81 49.38 14.28 -58.59
CA ASN A 81 47.95 14.45 -58.32
C ASN A 81 47.50 15.88 -58.65
N ARG A 82 48.34 16.88 -58.35
CA ARG A 82 48.03 18.28 -58.67
C ARG A 82 48.13 18.61 -60.16
N THR A 83 48.93 17.92 -60.96
CA THR A 83 48.94 18.11 -62.42
C THR A 83 47.77 17.42 -63.13
N SER A 84 47.15 16.41 -62.50
CA SER A 84 46.12 15.56 -63.13
C SER A 84 44.69 16.11 -63.07
N HIS A 85 44.40 17.07 -62.19
CA HIS A 85 43.02 17.45 -61.87
C HIS A 85 42.57 18.92 -62.15
N PRO A 86 43.43 19.94 -62.34
CA PRO A 86 42.95 21.31 -62.52
C PRO A 86 42.84 21.75 -63.99
N PRO A 87 41.75 22.44 -64.40
CA PRO A 87 41.64 23.13 -65.70
C PRO A 87 42.36 24.50 -65.74
N TRP A 88 43.20 24.81 -64.75
CA TRP A 88 44.02 26.03 -64.66
C TRP A 88 45.50 25.67 -64.49
N ASP A 89 46.36 26.68 -64.67
CA ASP A 89 47.81 26.50 -64.52
C ASP A 89 48.22 26.39 -63.05
N LEU A 90 49.39 25.83 -62.77
CA LEU A 90 49.89 25.68 -61.41
C LEU A 90 50.66 26.93 -60.95
N ASP A 91 50.72 27.10 -59.62
CA ASP A 91 51.46 28.18 -58.98
C ASP A 91 52.96 28.12 -59.35
N PRO A 92 53.58 29.23 -59.80
CA PRO A 92 54.97 29.23 -60.25
C PRO A 92 55.97 28.79 -59.18
N ASP A 93 55.82 29.22 -57.93
CA ASP A 93 56.74 28.86 -56.85
C ASP A 93 56.57 27.40 -56.43
N TYR A 94 55.32 26.90 -56.43
CA TYR A 94 55.04 25.49 -56.25
C TYR A 94 55.67 24.62 -57.35
N VAL A 95 55.53 25.02 -58.61
CA VAL A 95 56.12 24.29 -59.75
C VAL A 95 57.64 24.36 -59.69
N ARG A 96 58.22 25.52 -59.39
CA ARG A 96 59.67 25.68 -59.21
C ARG A 96 60.19 24.74 -58.14
N MET A 97 59.56 24.72 -56.96
CA MET A 97 59.94 23.82 -55.88
C MET A 97 59.82 22.34 -56.28
N GLN A 98 58.73 21.95 -56.94
CA GLN A 98 58.53 20.56 -57.38
C GLN A 98 59.54 20.12 -58.43
N LEU A 99 59.89 20.99 -59.39
CA LEU A 99 60.92 20.69 -60.37
C LEU A 99 62.31 20.53 -59.71
N TYR A 100 62.66 21.37 -58.74
CA TYR A 100 63.91 21.20 -57.98
C TYR A 100 63.94 19.89 -57.18
N ILE A 101 62.82 19.51 -56.58
CA ILE A 101 62.69 18.23 -55.85
C ILE A 101 62.90 17.06 -56.81
N ILE A 102 62.28 17.09 -57.98
CA ILE A 102 62.43 16.05 -59.01
C ILE A 102 63.88 15.97 -59.49
N ALA A 103 64.49 17.11 -59.86
CA ALA A 103 65.87 17.18 -60.33
C ALA A 103 66.87 16.63 -59.30
N ASP A 104 66.79 17.08 -58.03
CA ASP A 104 67.68 16.59 -56.98
C ASP A 104 67.51 15.09 -56.76
N PHE A 105 66.27 14.58 -56.75
CA PHE A 105 66.01 13.16 -56.60
C PHE A 105 66.58 12.32 -57.74
N LEU A 106 66.44 12.78 -58.99
CA LEU A 106 67.02 12.13 -60.17
C LEU A 106 68.55 12.03 -60.07
N GLY A 107 69.20 13.08 -59.56
CA GLY A 107 70.62 13.05 -59.23
C GLY A 107 70.96 12.00 -58.18
N LYS A 108 70.12 11.82 -57.15
CA LYS A 108 70.36 10.81 -56.10
C LYS A 108 70.23 9.38 -56.58
N ILE A 109 69.36 9.09 -57.55
CA ILE A 109 69.26 7.76 -58.17
C ILE A 109 70.23 7.55 -59.34
N SER A 110 71.23 8.44 -59.48
CA SER A 110 72.28 8.40 -60.51
C SER A 110 71.76 8.50 -61.95
N ARG A 111 70.65 9.23 -62.14
CA ARG A 111 70.02 9.49 -63.45
C ARG A 111 70.32 10.92 -63.92
N ASN A 112 71.61 11.23 -64.06
CA ASN A 112 72.11 12.59 -64.30
C ASN A 112 71.59 13.22 -65.61
N ILE A 113 71.34 12.42 -66.65
CA ILE A 113 70.79 12.91 -67.92
C ILE A 113 69.35 13.39 -67.70
N ASP A 114 68.54 12.55 -67.05
CA ASP A 114 67.15 12.89 -66.71
C ASP A 114 67.08 14.09 -65.76
N GLN A 115 68.02 14.22 -64.82
CA GLN A 115 68.17 15.40 -63.96
C GLN A 115 68.41 16.67 -64.79
N GLN A 116 69.38 16.65 -65.70
CA GLN A 116 69.68 17.80 -66.56
C GLN A 116 68.49 18.19 -67.45
N ASP A 117 67.72 17.20 -67.92
CA ASP A 117 66.51 17.46 -68.69
C ASP A 117 65.45 18.20 -67.85
N VAL A 118 65.32 17.88 -66.55
CA VAL A 118 64.43 18.59 -65.63
C VAL A 118 64.99 19.97 -65.26
N GLU A 119 66.29 20.13 -65.03
CA GLU A 119 66.92 21.43 -64.78
C GLU A 119 66.75 22.38 -65.96
N LYS A 120 66.86 21.87 -67.19
CA LYS A 120 66.56 22.65 -68.38
C LYS A 120 65.09 23.10 -68.44
N ILE A 121 64.14 22.25 -68.00
CA ILE A 121 62.74 22.66 -67.85
C ILE A 121 62.62 23.82 -66.85
N ILE A 122 63.42 23.83 -65.76
CA ILE A 122 63.44 24.95 -64.80
C ILE A 122 63.95 26.22 -65.46
N GLU A 123 65.09 26.16 -66.16
CA GLU A 123 65.69 27.31 -66.84
C GLU A 123 64.79 27.89 -67.93
N ASP A 124 64.16 27.03 -68.73
CA ASP A 124 63.24 27.43 -69.81
C ASP A 124 61.96 28.07 -69.25
N LEU A 125 61.45 27.57 -68.12
CA LEU A 125 60.17 28.00 -67.53
C LEU A 125 60.31 29.22 -66.62
N PHE A 126 61.47 29.40 -66.00
CA PHE A 126 61.73 30.44 -65.01
C PHE A 126 62.90 31.35 -65.42
N HIS A 127 63.08 31.57 -66.73
CA HIS A 127 64.13 32.44 -67.23
C HIS A 127 64.09 33.79 -66.48
N ASP A 128 65.26 34.18 -65.98
CA ASP A 128 65.40 35.24 -64.99
C ASP A 128 65.26 36.62 -65.69
N ASP A 129 64.04 37.16 -65.75
CA ASP A 129 63.76 38.56 -66.17
C ASP A 129 64.18 39.58 -65.09
N THR A 130 65.30 39.33 -64.40
CA THR A 130 65.92 40.26 -63.46
C THR A 130 66.54 41.53 -64.06
N PRO A 131 66.67 41.75 -65.39
CA PRO A 131 67.08 43.07 -65.91
C PRO A 131 65.95 44.12 -65.95
N GLU A 132 64.67 43.74 -65.99
CA GLU A 132 63.56 44.68 -66.27
C GLU A 132 62.93 45.32 -65.01
N ARG A 133 63.27 44.85 -63.81
CA ARG A 133 62.79 45.42 -62.53
C ARG A 133 63.72 46.44 -61.86
N LEU A 134 64.89 46.73 -62.45
CA LEU A 134 65.82 47.76 -61.98
C LEU A 134 65.64 49.13 -62.65
N VAL A 135 64.78 49.24 -63.68
CA VAL A 135 64.58 50.46 -64.48
C VAL A 135 63.55 51.44 -63.87
N GLU A 136 62.71 51.00 -62.92
CA GLU A 136 61.64 51.85 -62.33
C GLU A 136 62.05 52.58 -61.02
N THR A 137 63.28 52.38 -60.53
CA THR A 137 63.78 53.00 -59.28
C THR A 137 64.85 54.09 -59.48
N GLU A 138 65.39 54.26 -60.70
CA GLU A 138 66.42 55.25 -61.03
C GLU A 138 65.89 56.68 -61.31
N GLU A 139 64.58 56.87 -61.48
CA GLU A 139 63.99 58.18 -61.80
C GLU A 139 63.78 59.10 -60.58
N LYS A 140 63.93 58.58 -59.35
CA LYS A 140 63.73 59.36 -58.11
C LYS A 140 65.01 59.92 -57.48
N LEU A 141 66.20 59.59 -57.98
CA LEU A 141 67.47 60.02 -57.39
C LEU A 141 68.10 61.28 -58.04
N LYS A 142 67.53 61.79 -59.13
CA LYS A 142 68.07 62.93 -59.92
C LYS A 142 67.85 64.32 -59.31
N ASN A 143 67.11 64.42 -58.20
CA ASN A 143 66.83 65.71 -57.54
C ASN A 143 67.76 66.05 -56.36
N VAL A 144 68.71 65.16 -56.00
CA VAL A 144 69.61 65.38 -54.83
C VAL A 144 70.98 65.94 -55.25
N GLU A 145 71.32 65.93 -56.54
CA GLU A 145 72.65 66.37 -57.03
C GLU A 145 72.89 67.88 -57.04
N SER A 146 71.92 68.73 -56.66
CA SER A 146 72.16 70.17 -56.48
C SER A 146 72.78 70.54 -55.12
N GLU A 147 72.88 69.61 -54.16
CA GLU A 147 73.50 69.87 -52.85
C GLU A 147 75.01 69.56 -52.81
N ARG A 148 75.56 69.01 -53.89
CA ARG A 148 76.96 68.59 -53.97
C ARG A 148 77.96 69.76 -54.02
N GLU A 149 77.50 70.97 -54.31
CA GLU A 149 78.34 72.18 -54.39
C GLU A 149 78.59 72.85 -53.01
N LYS A 150 77.98 72.33 -51.93
CA LYS A 150 78.27 72.74 -50.53
C LYS A 150 79.25 71.80 -49.81
N LEU A 151 79.70 70.72 -50.46
CA LEU A 151 80.54 69.67 -49.89
C LEU A 151 82.06 69.94 -49.99
N GLU A 152 82.49 71.14 -50.39
CA GLU A 152 83.91 71.51 -50.48
C GLU A 152 84.45 72.25 -49.24
N ASP A 153 83.58 72.81 -48.38
CA ASP A 153 83.96 73.40 -47.08
C ASP A 153 83.76 72.46 -45.87
N GLY A 154 83.02 71.34 -46.02
CA GLY A 154 82.74 70.36 -44.96
C GLY A 154 83.83 69.31 -44.71
N ASN A 155 84.88 69.27 -45.55
CA ASN A 155 85.90 68.23 -45.50
C ASN A 155 86.98 68.46 -44.40
N ILE A 156 86.94 69.62 -43.71
CA ILE A 156 87.83 69.96 -42.58
C ILE A 156 87.18 69.60 -41.23
N GLU A 157 85.86 69.49 -41.16
CA GLU A 157 85.11 69.10 -39.95
C GLU A 157 85.06 67.57 -39.76
N LEU A 158 85.01 66.82 -40.87
CA LEU A 158 85.02 65.34 -40.90
C LEU A 158 86.30 64.70 -40.33
N GLN A 159 87.43 65.43 -40.31
CA GLN A 159 88.68 64.91 -39.75
C GLN A 159 88.66 64.89 -38.20
N ASN A 160 87.91 65.78 -37.56
CA ASN A 160 87.75 65.82 -36.10
C ASN A 160 86.71 64.80 -35.61
N ASP A 161 85.68 64.51 -36.43
CA ASP A 161 84.70 63.47 -36.13
C ASP A 161 85.27 62.05 -36.22
N LEU A 162 86.31 61.83 -37.04
CA LEU A 162 86.99 60.55 -37.17
C LEU A 162 87.68 60.10 -35.86
N ASP A 163 88.27 61.04 -35.11
CA ASP A 163 88.93 60.74 -33.83
C ASP A 163 87.92 60.54 -32.69
N ASN A 164 86.71 61.12 -32.80
CA ASN A 164 85.60 60.87 -31.86
C ASN A 164 84.93 59.51 -32.12
N LEU A 165 84.81 59.09 -33.38
CA LEU A 165 84.28 57.77 -33.78
C LEU A 165 85.15 56.60 -33.31
N LYS A 166 86.49 56.74 -33.28
CA LYS A 166 87.38 55.72 -32.72
C LYS A 166 87.14 55.45 -31.24
N LYS A 167 86.77 56.48 -30.47
CA LYS A 167 86.41 56.34 -29.04
C LYS A 167 85.06 55.65 -28.86
N GLN A 168 84.08 55.95 -29.73
CA GLN A 168 82.78 55.29 -29.72
C GLN A 168 82.85 53.82 -30.14
N LEU A 169 83.76 53.45 -31.04
CA LEU A 169 83.98 52.06 -31.46
C LEU A 169 84.44 51.17 -30.29
N SER A 170 85.33 51.67 -29.42
CA SER A 170 85.77 50.99 -28.20
C SER A 170 84.62 50.75 -27.21
N ASP A 171 83.67 51.68 -27.11
CA ASP A 171 82.49 51.51 -26.24
C ASP A 171 81.49 50.50 -26.82
N VAL A 172 81.38 50.41 -28.15
CA VAL A 172 80.52 49.42 -28.84
C VAL A 172 81.08 48.00 -28.73
N GLU A 173 82.40 47.82 -28.82
CA GLU A 173 83.04 46.50 -28.62
C GLU A 173 82.81 45.98 -27.19
N SER A 174 82.86 46.84 -26.18
CA SER A 174 82.55 46.46 -24.79
C SER A 174 81.08 46.06 -24.59
N LYS A 175 80.16 46.70 -25.32
CA LYS A 175 78.73 46.36 -25.30
C LYS A 175 78.43 45.07 -26.06
N ASN A 176 79.15 44.80 -27.15
CA ASN A 176 78.97 43.59 -27.95
C ASN A 176 79.41 42.34 -27.17
N ASN A 177 80.55 42.42 -26.47
CA ASN A 177 81.02 41.34 -25.59
C ASN A 177 80.04 41.07 -24.42
N LYS A 178 79.35 42.10 -23.93
CA LYS A 178 78.30 41.95 -22.91
C LYS A 178 77.02 41.31 -23.49
N LEU A 179 76.65 41.66 -24.72
CA LEU A 179 75.51 41.05 -25.42
C LEU A 179 75.72 39.57 -25.71
N GLU A 180 76.96 39.17 -26.04
CA GLU A 180 77.33 37.78 -26.30
C GLU A 180 77.28 36.93 -25.01
N SER A 181 77.69 37.51 -23.88
CA SER A 181 77.50 36.93 -22.54
C SER A 181 76.02 36.78 -22.17
N ASP A 182 75.18 37.75 -22.52
CA ASP A 182 73.74 37.70 -22.23
C ASP A 182 73.00 36.72 -23.16
N MET A 183 73.41 36.58 -24.42
CA MET A 183 72.89 35.56 -25.33
C MET A 183 73.25 34.14 -24.89
N THR A 184 74.49 33.92 -24.44
CA THR A 184 74.91 32.59 -23.94
C THR A 184 74.17 32.21 -22.66
N LYS A 185 73.89 33.18 -21.78
CA LYS A 185 73.01 32.97 -20.61
C LYS A 185 71.57 32.66 -21.01
N THR A 186 71.01 33.41 -21.96
CA THR A 186 69.62 33.21 -22.44
C THR A 186 69.47 31.87 -23.17
N SER A 187 70.49 31.44 -23.92
CA SER A 187 70.52 30.13 -24.58
C SER A 187 70.54 28.98 -23.57
N LYS A 188 71.32 29.10 -22.48
CA LYS A 188 71.27 28.13 -21.37
C LYS A 188 69.89 28.07 -20.70
N ASP A 189 69.27 29.22 -20.43
CA ASP A 189 67.93 29.28 -19.84
C ASP A 189 66.84 28.67 -20.76
N LEU A 190 66.99 28.82 -22.08
CA LEU A 190 66.11 28.19 -23.08
C LEU A 190 66.28 26.67 -23.14
N ILE A 191 67.52 26.17 -23.04
CA ILE A 191 67.78 24.72 -22.97
C ILE A 191 67.17 24.13 -21.69
N GLU A 192 67.32 24.82 -20.55
CA GLU A 192 66.74 24.37 -19.28
C GLU A 192 65.20 24.40 -19.29
N LYS A 193 64.58 25.43 -19.90
CA LYS A 193 63.13 25.49 -20.11
C LYS A 193 62.63 24.39 -21.05
N ASN A 194 63.34 24.09 -22.13
CA ASN A 194 62.96 23.01 -23.04
C ASN A 194 63.07 21.63 -22.39
N GLN A 195 64.05 21.41 -21.51
CA GLN A 195 64.12 20.19 -20.71
C GLN A 195 62.95 20.09 -19.71
N LYS A 196 62.56 21.19 -19.06
CA LYS A 196 61.36 21.24 -18.19
C LYS A 196 60.06 21.02 -18.97
N ILE A 197 59.94 21.53 -20.19
CA ILE A 197 58.78 21.27 -21.07
C ILE A 197 58.70 19.80 -21.45
N LYS A 198 59.84 19.16 -21.75
CA LYS A 198 59.90 17.73 -22.07
C LYS A 198 59.49 16.87 -20.88
N THR A 199 59.99 17.14 -19.68
CA THR A 199 59.58 16.41 -18.47
C THR A 199 58.12 16.64 -18.11
N THR A 200 57.59 17.86 -18.31
CA THR A 200 56.17 18.17 -18.09
C THR A 200 55.28 17.47 -19.12
N SER A 201 55.71 17.38 -20.38
CA SER A 201 55.01 16.64 -21.45
C SER A 201 54.94 15.14 -21.16
N ASP A 202 56.04 14.55 -20.70
CA ASP A 202 56.08 13.13 -20.30
C ASP A 202 55.20 12.85 -19.06
N GLN A 203 55.13 13.80 -18.11
CA GLN A 203 54.21 13.73 -16.97
C GLN A 203 52.74 13.90 -17.40
N LEU A 204 52.46 14.74 -18.39
CA LEU A 204 51.12 14.91 -18.94
C LEU A 204 50.66 13.64 -19.66
N LYS A 205 51.55 12.98 -20.39
CA LYS A 205 51.27 11.71 -21.07
C LYS A 205 50.94 10.59 -20.07
N LYS A 206 51.73 10.46 -19.00
CA LYS A 206 51.45 9.52 -17.90
C LYS A 206 50.14 9.85 -17.17
N SER A 207 49.84 11.13 -16.95
CA SER A 207 48.58 11.57 -16.33
C SER A 207 47.37 11.26 -17.21
N LYS A 208 47.50 11.41 -18.53
CA LYS A 208 46.45 11.07 -19.52
C LYS A 208 46.16 9.57 -19.56
N GLU A 209 47.19 8.72 -19.50
CA GLU A 209 47.02 7.27 -19.37
C GLU A 209 46.34 6.87 -18.05
N ARG A 210 46.73 7.50 -16.93
CA ARG A 210 46.07 7.28 -15.63
C ARG A 210 44.61 7.71 -15.64
N LEU A 211 44.28 8.83 -16.27
CA LEU A 211 42.90 9.30 -16.42
C LEU A 211 42.08 8.36 -17.32
N LYS A 212 42.66 7.84 -18.40
CA LYS A 212 42.00 6.87 -19.26
C LYS A 212 41.68 5.58 -18.49
N LYS A 213 42.65 5.04 -17.75
CA LYS A 213 42.46 3.86 -16.91
C LYS A 213 41.42 4.09 -15.80
N SER A 214 41.47 5.25 -15.15
CA SER A 214 40.48 5.63 -14.13
C SER A 214 39.07 5.81 -14.71
N LEU A 215 38.94 6.28 -15.95
CA LEU A 215 37.67 6.39 -16.65
C LEU A 215 37.11 5.02 -17.02
N GLU A 216 37.95 4.09 -17.47
CA GLU A 216 37.58 2.70 -17.72
C GLU A 216 37.12 2.00 -16.42
N GLU A 217 37.84 2.17 -15.32
CA GLU A 217 37.46 1.66 -13.99
C GLU A 217 36.14 2.28 -13.48
N LYS A 218 35.92 3.57 -13.73
CA LYS A 218 34.66 4.26 -13.38
C LYS A 218 33.49 3.72 -14.19
N ASN A 219 33.68 3.46 -15.48
CA ASN A 219 32.63 2.90 -16.33
C ASN A 219 32.29 1.45 -15.91
N ALA A 220 33.30 0.62 -15.65
CA ALA A 220 33.11 -0.73 -15.12
C ALA A 220 32.40 -0.73 -13.74
N SER A 221 32.75 0.23 -12.87
CA SER A 221 32.07 0.40 -11.58
C SER A 221 30.62 0.84 -11.76
N LYS A 222 30.34 1.71 -12.75
CA LYS A 222 28.99 2.18 -13.06
C LYS A 222 28.11 1.03 -13.56
N GLU A 223 28.60 0.21 -14.49
CA GLU A 223 27.88 -0.99 -14.97
C GLU A 223 27.58 -1.95 -13.82
N ARG A 224 28.54 -2.16 -12.91
CA ARG A 224 28.35 -3.00 -11.74
C ARG A 224 27.32 -2.44 -10.74
N ILE A 225 27.28 -1.11 -10.55
CA ILE A 225 26.25 -0.45 -9.75
C ILE A 225 24.88 -0.64 -10.40
N THR A 226 24.78 -0.50 -11.73
CA THR A 226 23.50 -0.63 -12.43
C THR A 226 22.95 -2.06 -12.30
N SER A 227 23.81 -3.07 -12.44
CA SER A 227 23.44 -4.47 -12.22
C SER A 227 23.02 -4.77 -10.78
N LEU A 228 23.67 -4.16 -9.78
CA LEU A 228 23.29 -4.32 -8.37
C LEU A 228 21.97 -3.59 -8.04
N GLU A 229 21.70 -2.44 -8.67
CA GLU A 229 20.43 -1.73 -8.53
C GLU A 229 19.27 -2.57 -9.06
N GLU A 230 19.44 -3.23 -10.22
CA GLU A 230 18.44 -4.16 -10.78
C GLU A 230 18.22 -5.38 -9.87
N GLU A 231 19.28 -5.95 -9.28
CA GLU A 231 19.19 -7.07 -8.32
C GLU A 231 18.47 -6.66 -7.03
N ILE A 232 18.79 -5.48 -6.48
CA ILE A 232 18.12 -4.92 -5.29
C ILE A 232 16.65 -4.65 -5.58
N GLU A 233 16.32 -4.13 -6.76
CA GLU A 233 14.93 -3.87 -7.16
C GLU A 233 14.14 -5.18 -7.27
N GLY A 234 14.73 -6.23 -7.85
CA GLY A 234 14.16 -7.58 -7.88
C GLY A 234 13.91 -8.15 -6.47
N MET A 235 14.92 -8.09 -5.59
CA MET A 235 14.77 -8.54 -4.20
C MET A 235 13.73 -7.72 -3.42
N ALA A 236 13.63 -6.41 -3.67
CA ALA A 236 12.64 -5.56 -3.04
C ALA A 236 11.21 -5.89 -3.51
N THR A 237 11.03 -6.25 -4.78
CA THR A 237 9.74 -6.74 -5.27
C THR A 237 9.34 -8.08 -4.66
N ASP A 238 10.28 -9.01 -4.52
CA ASP A 238 10.04 -10.32 -3.90
C ASP A 238 9.68 -10.18 -2.42
N HIS A 239 10.44 -9.38 -1.65
CA HIS A 239 10.11 -9.09 -0.25
C HIS A 239 8.77 -8.37 -0.10
N LYS A 240 8.41 -7.47 -1.03
CA LYS A 240 7.11 -6.80 -1.00
C LYS A 240 5.97 -7.78 -1.21
N LEU A 241 6.14 -8.78 -2.09
CA LEU A 241 5.18 -9.84 -2.30
C LEU A 241 5.06 -10.72 -1.04
N GLU A 242 6.18 -11.12 -0.44
CA GLU A 242 6.22 -11.92 0.78
C GLU A 242 5.55 -11.21 1.97
N ILE A 243 5.83 -9.92 2.17
CA ILE A 243 5.17 -9.10 3.20
C ILE A 243 3.67 -9.06 2.99
N LYS A 244 3.20 -8.93 1.73
CA LYS A 244 1.77 -8.93 1.42
C LYS A 244 1.13 -10.29 1.79
N THR A 245 1.77 -11.40 1.43
CA THR A 245 1.30 -12.74 1.76
C THR A 245 1.24 -12.96 3.28
N LEU A 246 2.26 -12.52 4.03
CA LEU A 246 2.29 -12.61 5.49
C LEU A 246 1.20 -11.73 6.14
N GLN A 247 0.92 -10.55 5.59
CA GLN A 247 -0.18 -9.70 6.07
C GLN A 247 -1.55 -10.33 5.86
N GLU A 248 -1.78 -10.97 4.70
CA GLU A 248 -3.00 -11.72 4.42
C GLU A 248 -3.16 -12.89 5.41
N GLN A 249 -2.11 -13.69 5.62
CA GLN A 249 -2.11 -14.79 6.60
C GLN A 249 -2.39 -14.32 8.04
N LEU A 250 -1.78 -13.21 8.48
CA LEU A 250 -2.02 -12.65 9.80
C LEU A 250 -3.46 -12.18 9.97
N THR A 251 -4.06 -11.61 8.92
CA THR A 251 -5.46 -11.16 8.93
C THR A 251 -6.40 -12.36 9.07
N THR A 252 -6.16 -13.43 8.31
CA THR A 252 -6.91 -14.68 8.44
C THR A 252 -6.80 -15.28 9.84
N GLN A 253 -5.59 -15.34 10.41
CA GLN A 253 -5.40 -15.85 11.78
C GLN A 253 -6.12 -15.00 12.83
N LYS A 254 -6.12 -13.67 12.71
CA LYS A 254 -6.87 -12.79 13.62
C LYS A 254 -8.37 -13.05 13.55
N ASN A 255 -8.92 -13.25 12.36
CA ASN A 255 -10.33 -13.57 12.20
C ASN A 255 -10.68 -14.91 12.85
N ILE A 256 -9.86 -15.94 12.64
CA ILE A 256 -10.04 -17.25 13.29
C ILE A 256 -10.00 -17.14 14.82
N VAL A 257 -9.05 -16.37 15.38
CA VAL A 257 -8.95 -16.16 16.83
C VAL A 257 -10.18 -15.40 17.35
N PHE A 258 -10.66 -14.41 16.61
CA PHE A 258 -11.86 -13.65 16.96
C PHE A 258 -13.12 -14.54 16.97
N GLU A 259 -13.32 -15.35 15.93
CA GLU A 259 -14.44 -16.31 15.85
C GLU A 259 -14.38 -17.34 16.99
N LYS A 260 -13.20 -17.91 17.27
CA LYS A 260 -13.03 -18.85 18.39
C LYS A 260 -13.30 -18.19 19.75
N LYS A 261 -12.95 -16.92 19.92
CA LYS A 261 -13.24 -16.18 21.16
C LYS A 261 -14.75 -16.02 21.35
N ILE A 262 -15.49 -15.64 20.30
CA ILE A 262 -16.95 -15.55 20.34
C ILE A 262 -17.55 -16.91 20.72
N GLN A 263 -17.11 -17.99 20.07
CA GLN A 263 -17.58 -19.34 20.38
C GLN A 263 -17.35 -19.74 21.85
N ILE A 264 -16.19 -19.40 22.43
CA ILE A 264 -15.89 -19.69 23.84
C ILE A 264 -16.80 -18.90 24.79
N GLU A 265 -17.05 -17.62 24.51
CA GLU A 265 -17.95 -16.79 25.31
C GLU A 265 -19.39 -17.34 25.26
N THR A 266 -19.88 -17.70 24.07
CA THR A 266 -21.19 -18.34 23.91
C THR A 266 -21.30 -19.68 24.66
N LEU A 267 -20.24 -20.51 24.63
CA LEU A 267 -20.22 -21.79 25.35
C LEU A 267 -20.20 -21.60 26.87
N SER A 268 -19.51 -20.57 27.38
CA SER A 268 -19.48 -20.25 28.81
C SER A 268 -20.85 -19.85 29.34
N ASP A 269 -21.59 -19.05 28.56
CA ASP A 269 -22.95 -18.65 28.90
C ASP A 269 -23.91 -19.85 28.87
N LEU A 270 -23.83 -20.67 27.83
CA LEU A 270 -24.62 -21.90 27.72
C LEU A 270 -24.34 -22.87 28.89
N LEU A 271 -23.08 -23.00 29.32
CA LEU A 271 -22.69 -23.79 30.48
C LEU A 271 -23.32 -23.27 31.78
N SER A 272 -23.40 -21.95 31.94
CA SER A 272 -24.00 -21.33 33.12
C SER A 272 -25.50 -21.60 33.17
N ILE A 273 -26.17 -21.56 32.01
CA ILE A 273 -27.58 -21.87 31.87
C ILE A 273 -27.84 -23.37 32.08
N PHE A 274 -26.96 -24.24 31.58
CA PHE A 274 -27.07 -25.68 31.77
C PHE A 274 -27.00 -26.08 33.24
N LYS A 275 -26.10 -25.44 34.00
CA LYS A 275 -26.00 -25.63 35.46
C LYS A 275 -27.31 -25.28 36.18
N ILE A 276 -28.05 -24.29 35.67
CA ILE A 276 -29.33 -23.86 36.23
C ILE A 276 -30.48 -24.78 35.77
N ALA A 277 -30.51 -25.18 34.50
CA ALA A 277 -31.56 -26.03 33.94
C ALA A 277 -31.53 -27.48 34.47
N LYS A 278 -30.38 -27.96 34.96
CA LYS A 278 -30.20 -29.27 35.63
C LYS A 278 -30.55 -30.53 34.80
N GLN A 279 -31.16 -30.41 33.61
CA GLN A 279 -31.54 -31.49 32.69
C GLN A 279 -31.57 -30.97 31.24
N ASP A 280 -31.15 -31.79 30.27
CA ASP A 280 -31.14 -31.45 28.82
C ASP A 280 -32.56 -31.30 28.25
N ASP A 281 -33.52 -32.13 28.69
CA ASP A 281 -34.91 -32.13 28.19
C ASP A 281 -35.71 -30.87 28.57
N ALA A 282 -35.14 -30.03 29.43
CA ALA A 282 -35.73 -28.77 29.88
C ALA A 282 -35.45 -27.60 28.94
N LEU A 283 -34.69 -27.79 27.85
CA LEU A 283 -34.27 -26.71 26.96
C LEU A 283 -34.74 -26.95 25.53
N PHE A 284 -35.41 -25.94 24.94
CA PHE A 284 -35.81 -25.98 23.54
C PHE A 284 -35.63 -24.62 22.82
N PRO A 285 -35.08 -24.57 21.60
CA PRO A 285 -34.46 -25.68 20.90
C PRO A 285 -33.23 -26.22 21.67
N PRO A 286 -32.84 -27.48 21.48
CA PRO A 286 -31.63 -28.05 22.09
C PRO A 286 -30.36 -27.23 21.78
N ILE A 287 -29.34 -27.33 22.64
CA ILE A 287 -28.10 -26.50 22.58
C ILE A 287 -27.38 -26.61 21.23
N ASN A 288 -27.42 -27.80 20.61
CA ASN A 288 -26.79 -28.05 19.31
C ASN A 288 -27.51 -27.39 18.12
N ILE A 289 -28.72 -26.87 18.32
CA ILE A 289 -29.45 -26.10 17.31
C ILE A 289 -29.16 -24.63 17.53
N ASN A 290 -28.54 -23.94 16.57
CA ASN A 290 -28.30 -22.50 16.67
C ASN A 290 -29.64 -21.75 16.73
N SER A 291 -29.88 -21.03 17.82
CA SER A 291 -31.09 -20.24 17.99
C SER A 291 -30.82 -19.04 18.91
N SER A 292 -31.31 -17.87 18.51
CA SER A 292 -31.25 -16.67 19.34
C SER A 292 -32.26 -16.70 20.48
N ILE A 293 -33.26 -17.59 20.48
CA ILE A 293 -34.19 -17.73 21.60
C ILE A 293 -34.24 -19.18 22.06
N ARG A 294 -34.34 -19.39 23.37
CA ARG A 294 -34.61 -20.72 23.94
C ARG A 294 -35.62 -20.64 25.07
N ILE A 295 -36.52 -21.61 25.12
CA ILE A 295 -37.39 -21.88 26.25
C ILE A 295 -36.64 -22.81 27.21
N ILE A 296 -36.60 -22.40 28.47
CA ILE A 296 -36.11 -23.19 29.60
C ILE A 296 -37.31 -23.55 30.45
N ASP A 297 -37.73 -24.81 30.35
CA ASP A 297 -38.83 -25.34 31.14
C ASP A 297 -38.34 -25.89 32.47
N GLN A 298 -38.79 -25.22 33.50
CA GLN A 298 -38.52 -25.52 34.89
C GLN A 298 -39.83 -25.44 35.66
N ARG A 299 -40.94 -25.82 35.03
CA ARG A 299 -42.23 -25.93 35.71
C ARG A 299 -42.05 -26.87 36.92
N ARG A 300 -42.76 -26.56 38.02
CA ARG A 300 -42.79 -27.39 39.24
C ARG A 300 -41.48 -27.49 40.04
N ILE A 301 -40.44 -26.71 39.71
CA ILE A 301 -39.21 -26.67 40.52
C ILE A 301 -39.35 -25.75 41.74
N ASN A 302 -38.33 -25.77 42.61
CA ASN A 302 -38.18 -24.76 43.66
C ASN A 302 -37.84 -23.38 43.05
N ARG A 303 -38.89 -22.57 42.85
CA ARG A 303 -38.82 -21.20 42.32
C ARG A 303 -37.83 -20.30 43.07
N LYS A 304 -37.73 -20.43 44.40
CA LYS A 304 -36.82 -19.61 45.23
C LYS A 304 -35.38 -19.74 44.76
N ASN A 305 -34.85 -20.95 44.81
CA ASN A 305 -33.43 -21.18 44.51
C ASN A 305 -33.11 -20.80 43.06
N TYR A 306 -34.04 -21.06 42.14
CA TYR A 306 -33.87 -20.74 40.73
C TYR A 306 -33.73 -19.24 40.47
N LEU A 307 -34.62 -18.44 41.03
CA LEU A 307 -34.56 -16.98 40.90
C LEU A 307 -33.29 -16.41 41.52
N LEU A 308 -32.88 -16.93 42.68
CA LEU A 308 -31.63 -16.51 43.33
C LEU A 308 -30.40 -16.85 42.47
N ASP A 309 -30.41 -18.00 41.79
CA ASP A 309 -29.31 -18.40 40.91
C ASP A 309 -29.28 -17.57 39.63
N LEU A 310 -30.44 -17.24 39.04
CA LEU A 310 -30.52 -16.30 37.92
C LEU A 310 -30.02 -14.90 38.29
N LEU A 311 -30.40 -14.37 39.45
CA LEU A 311 -29.95 -13.04 39.89
C LEU A 311 -28.43 -12.96 40.06
N LYS A 312 -27.78 -14.04 40.53
CA LYS A 312 -26.32 -14.11 40.66
C LYS A 312 -25.59 -14.10 39.32
N MET A 313 -26.26 -14.42 38.21
CA MET A 313 -25.64 -14.33 36.88
C MET A 313 -25.36 -12.88 36.47
N ASN A 314 -26.02 -11.90 37.11
CA ASN A 314 -25.89 -10.48 36.78
C ASN A 314 -26.13 -10.21 35.29
N GLN A 315 -27.15 -10.88 34.74
CA GLN A 315 -27.61 -10.75 33.36
C GLN A 315 -29.01 -10.13 33.34
N PRO A 316 -29.30 -9.25 32.36
CA PRO A 316 -30.55 -8.50 32.30
C PRO A 316 -31.75 -9.42 32.24
N SER A 317 -32.78 -9.10 33.03
CA SER A 317 -33.92 -9.99 33.20
C SER A 317 -35.24 -9.26 33.43
N ILE A 318 -36.33 -9.84 32.92
CA ILE A 318 -37.70 -9.38 33.16
C ILE A 318 -38.50 -10.52 33.78
N TYR A 319 -39.02 -10.28 34.98
CA TYR A 319 -39.79 -11.28 35.74
C TYR A 319 -41.26 -10.96 35.63
N TYR A 320 -41.98 -11.76 34.85
CA TYR A 320 -43.43 -11.67 34.76
C TYR A 320 -44.10 -12.34 35.94
N VAL A 321 -44.75 -11.52 36.76
CA VAL A 321 -45.41 -11.92 38.01
C VAL A 321 -46.84 -11.41 38.08
N ARG A 322 -47.65 -12.01 38.95
CA ARG A 322 -49.00 -11.54 39.24
C ARG A 322 -48.98 -10.34 40.20
N ASP A 323 -48.25 -10.48 41.30
CA ASP A 323 -48.06 -9.45 42.33
C ASP A 323 -46.62 -8.92 42.27
N VAL A 324 -46.48 -7.71 41.73
CA VAL A 324 -45.19 -7.04 41.55
C VAL A 324 -44.60 -6.63 42.90
N ASP A 325 -45.43 -6.17 43.83
CA ASP A 325 -44.97 -5.67 45.12
C ASP A 325 -44.46 -6.81 46.00
N GLN A 326 -45.22 -7.92 46.05
CA GLN A 326 -44.83 -9.11 46.80
C GLN A 326 -43.53 -9.71 46.26
N MET A 327 -43.41 -9.84 44.93
CA MET A 327 -42.20 -10.40 44.33
C MET A 327 -41.00 -9.49 44.54
N PHE A 328 -41.16 -8.18 44.35
CA PHE A 328 -40.08 -7.23 44.58
C PHE A 328 -39.58 -7.28 46.03
N GLN A 329 -40.51 -7.22 47.00
CA GLN A 329 -40.18 -7.34 48.41
C GLN A 329 -39.43 -8.65 48.70
N TYR A 330 -39.94 -9.76 48.17
CA TYR A 330 -39.32 -11.07 48.31
C TYR A 330 -37.87 -11.11 47.79
N LEU A 331 -37.61 -10.59 46.59
CA LEU A 331 -36.26 -10.59 46.00
C LEU A 331 -35.29 -9.70 46.78
N THR A 332 -35.76 -8.53 47.24
CA THR A 332 -34.93 -7.55 47.95
C THR A 332 -34.64 -7.94 49.40
N GLU A 333 -35.52 -8.69 50.05
CA GLU A 333 -35.28 -9.22 51.39
C GLU A 333 -34.33 -10.42 51.39
N GLU A 334 -34.40 -11.28 50.37
CA GLU A 334 -33.62 -12.52 50.29
C GLU A 334 -32.17 -12.30 49.82
N ILE A 335 -31.88 -11.21 49.10
CA ILE A 335 -30.51 -10.88 48.68
C ILE A 335 -30.17 -9.44 49.10
N PRO A 336 -29.40 -9.27 50.19
CA PRO A 336 -28.94 -7.96 50.61
C PRO A 336 -28.09 -7.28 49.52
N GLY A 337 -28.41 -6.03 49.19
CA GLY A 337 -27.63 -5.20 48.26
C GLY A 337 -28.06 -5.24 46.80
N ILE A 338 -29.11 -5.98 46.42
CA ILE A 338 -29.64 -5.96 45.04
C ILE A 338 -30.80 -5.00 44.84
N SER A 339 -31.27 -4.33 45.89
CA SER A 339 -32.41 -3.41 45.83
C SER A 339 -32.26 -2.36 44.75
N ASP A 340 -31.03 -1.89 44.53
CA ASP A 340 -30.73 -0.82 43.59
C ASP A 340 -30.65 -1.33 42.14
N LEU A 341 -30.62 -2.66 41.95
CA LEU A 341 -30.53 -3.35 40.66
C LEU A 341 -31.87 -3.92 40.20
N ILE A 342 -32.93 -3.82 41.01
CA ILE A 342 -34.27 -4.31 40.71
C ILE A 342 -35.24 -3.14 40.67
N GLU A 343 -36.12 -3.12 39.67
CA GLU A 343 -37.20 -2.13 39.58
C GLU A 343 -38.57 -2.77 39.32
N LYS A 344 -39.63 -2.00 39.60
CA LYS A 344 -41.02 -2.42 39.39
C LYS A 344 -41.58 -1.81 38.11
N HIS A 345 -42.34 -2.61 37.37
CA HIS A 345 -43.11 -2.16 36.22
C HIS A 345 -44.55 -2.68 36.31
N ASN A 346 -45.54 -1.84 36.03
CA ASN A 346 -46.93 -2.28 35.93
C ASN A 346 -47.69 -1.49 34.87
N GLN A 347 -48.94 -1.89 34.59
CA GLN A 347 -49.78 -1.25 33.57
C GLN A 347 -50.06 0.25 33.79
N LYS A 348 -49.84 0.77 35.01
CA LYS A 348 -50.03 2.20 35.33
C LYS A 348 -48.74 3.00 35.12
N THR A 349 -47.61 2.35 34.87
CA THR A 349 -46.35 3.03 34.57
C THR A 349 -46.50 3.82 33.26
N PRO A 350 -46.23 5.14 33.26
CA PRO A 350 -46.26 5.93 32.04
C PRO A 350 -45.23 5.43 31.03
N LYS A 351 -45.54 5.52 29.73
CA LYS A 351 -44.65 5.03 28.66
C LYS A 351 -43.25 5.66 28.68
N GLU A 352 -43.13 6.92 29.08
CA GLU A 352 -41.83 7.58 29.25
C GLU A 352 -40.99 6.94 30.36
N ASP A 353 -41.62 6.50 31.44
CA ASP A 353 -40.92 5.85 32.55
C ASP A 353 -40.64 4.37 32.22
N GLU A 354 -41.51 3.70 31.46
CA GLU A 354 -41.23 2.38 30.87
C GLU A 354 -39.95 2.42 30.03
N ASN A 355 -39.82 3.41 29.14
CA ASN A 355 -38.63 3.57 28.30
C ASN A 355 -37.37 3.80 29.14
N LYS A 356 -37.43 4.66 30.18
CA LYS A 356 -36.29 4.86 31.10
C LYS A 356 -35.89 3.59 31.83
N LEU A 357 -36.84 2.75 32.23
CA LEU A 357 -36.54 1.46 32.87
C LEU A 357 -35.79 0.54 31.90
N LEU A 358 -36.20 0.51 30.63
CA LEU A 358 -35.53 -0.28 29.60
C LEU A 358 -34.14 0.26 29.25
N GLU A 359 -33.96 1.59 29.20
CA GLU A 359 -32.64 2.23 29.00
C GLU A 359 -31.70 1.90 30.16
N ARG A 360 -32.14 2.06 31.40
CA ARG A 360 -31.35 1.70 32.60
C ARG A 360 -31.01 0.21 32.64
N LEU A 361 -31.93 -0.63 32.17
CA LEU A 361 -31.64 -2.05 31.97
C LEU A 361 -30.53 -2.19 30.93
N GLU A 362 -30.66 -1.62 29.73
CA GLU A 362 -29.69 -1.66 28.62
C GLU A 362 -28.27 -1.23 29.02
N GLU A 363 -28.17 -0.17 29.81
CA GLU A 363 -26.90 0.39 30.29
C GLU A 363 -26.26 -0.43 31.42
N GLY A 364 -26.97 -1.43 31.95
CA GLY A 364 -26.51 -2.27 33.06
C GLY A 364 -26.62 -1.61 34.43
N GLU A 365 -27.35 -0.50 34.53
CA GLU A 365 -27.69 0.11 35.83
C GLU A 365 -28.71 -0.74 36.60
N LEU A 366 -29.59 -1.42 35.85
CA LEU A 366 -30.52 -2.41 36.38
C LEU A 366 -30.13 -3.80 35.90
N ASN A 367 -30.41 -4.79 36.73
CA ASN A 367 -30.28 -6.19 36.38
C ASN A 367 -31.65 -6.85 36.14
N THR A 368 -32.68 -6.42 36.87
CA THR A 368 -34.01 -7.07 36.81
C THR A 368 -35.15 -6.06 36.85
N ILE A 369 -36.16 -6.31 36.02
CA ILE A 369 -37.46 -5.63 36.12
C ILE A 369 -38.53 -6.64 36.51
N VAL A 370 -39.22 -6.40 37.62
CA VAL A 370 -40.39 -7.19 38.04
C VAL A 370 -41.63 -6.55 37.47
N SER A 371 -42.37 -7.30 36.64
CA SER A 371 -43.49 -6.75 35.87
C SER A 371 -44.74 -7.61 35.87
N ASN A 372 -45.91 -6.97 35.85
CA ASN A 372 -47.18 -7.63 35.49
C ASN A 372 -47.77 -7.13 34.16
N SER A 373 -47.13 -6.17 33.50
CA SER A 373 -47.50 -5.64 32.19
C SER A 373 -46.63 -6.24 31.09
N THR A 374 -47.01 -6.03 29.84
CA THR A 374 -46.22 -6.45 28.68
C THR A 374 -45.43 -5.27 28.15
N PHE A 375 -44.17 -5.48 27.81
CA PHE A 375 -43.35 -4.49 27.11
C PHE A 375 -43.58 -4.58 25.61
N SER A 376 -43.65 -3.42 24.96
CA SER A 376 -43.83 -3.36 23.50
C SER A 376 -42.54 -3.68 22.73
N MET A 377 -41.38 -3.37 23.32
CA MET A 377 -40.06 -3.65 22.78
C MET A 377 -39.10 -3.98 23.92
N LEU A 378 -38.05 -4.74 23.62
CA LEU A 378 -36.95 -4.99 24.53
C LEU A 378 -35.71 -4.22 24.07
N PRO A 379 -34.85 -3.78 25.00
CA PRO A 379 -33.62 -3.06 24.67
C PRO A 379 -32.65 -3.95 23.87
N LYS A 380 -31.80 -3.32 23.06
CA LYS A 380 -30.75 -4.03 22.32
C LYS A 380 -29.58 -4.31 23.24
N TYR A 381 -29.52 -5.51 23.78
CA TYR A 381 -28.52 -5.85 24.80
C TYR A 381 -27.35 -6.65 24.25
N ASN A 382 -26.10 -6.25 24.52
CA ASN A 382 -24.92 -7.03 24.09
C ASN A 382 -24.78 -8.40 24.77
N ASN A 383 -25.54 -8.63 25.85
CA ASN A 383 -25.53 -9.84 26.67
C ASN A 383 -26.86 -10.58 26.51
N ASN A 384 -26.92 -11.76 27.11
CA ASN A 384 -28.11 -12.59 27.11
C ASN A 384 -29.23 -11.98 27.96
N MET A 385 -30.46 -12.02 27.43
CA MET A 385 -31.65 -11.48 28.08
C MET A 385 -32.52 -12.61 28.64
N HIS A 386 -32.96 -12.50 29.89
CA HIS A 386 -33.80 -13.51 30.54
C HIS A 386 -35.23 -13.03 30.73
N ILE A 387 -36.20 -13.72 30.16
CA ILE A 387 -37.63 -13.46 30.41
C ILE A 387 -38.17 -14.61 31.26
N VAL A 388 -38.65 -14.30 32.46
CA VAL A 388 -39.00 -15.29 33.47
C VAL A 388 -40.48 -15.25 33.79
N PHE A 389 -41.20 -16.31 33.43
CA PHE A 389 -42.59 -16.51 33.80
C PHE A 389 -42.67 -17.19 35.17
N CYS A 390 -42.85 -16.38 36.21
CA CYS A 390 -42.94 -16.88 37.59
C CYS A 390 -44.32 -17.44 37.95
N HIS A 391 -45.32 -17.08 37.15
CA HIS A 391 -46.71 -17.51 37.25
C HIS A 391 -47.25 -17.76 35.84
N LEU A 392 -48.26 -18.61 35.75
CA LEU A 392 -49.06 -18.79 34.55
C LEU A 392 -49.62 -17.46 34.03
N SER A 393 -49.59 -17.31 32.71
CA SER A 393 -50.16 -16.13 32.06
C SER A 393 -51.68 -16.27 31.96
N PRO A 394 -52.43 -15.16 32.06
CA PRO A 394 -53.89 -15.23 32.18
C PRO A 394 -54.61 -15.59 30.89
N SER A 395 -53.95 -15.43 29.75
CA SER A 395 -54.45 -15.83 28.45
C SER A 395 -53.29 -16.06 27.48
N ILE A 396 -53.59 -16.73 26.38
CA ILE A 396 -52.64 -16.95 25.30
C ILE A 396 -52.11 -15.65 24.71
N ASP A 397 -52.94 -14.62 24.56
CA ASP A 397 -52.51 -13.36 23.96
C ASP A 397 -51.54 -12.62 24.88
N VAL A 398 -51.77 -12.66 26.20
CA VAL A 398 -50.83 -12.08 27.16
C VAL A 398 -49.51 -12.84 27.15
N PHE A 399 -49.53 -14.16 27.10
CA PHE A 399 -48.31 -14.97 27.01
C PHE A 399 -47.53 -14.67 25.74
N VAL A 400 -48.18 -14.73 24.57
CA VAL A 400 -47.55 -14.47 23.29
C VAL A 400 -47.00 -13.04 23.22
N ASN A 401 -47.77 -12.03 23.63
CA ASN A 401 -47.29 -10.64 23.61
C ASN A 401 -46.08 -10.42 24.53
N ARG A 402 -45.96 -11.19 25.62
CA ARG A 402 -44.80 -11.14 26.52
C ARG A 402 -43.57 -11.85 25.96
N CYS A 403 -43.77 -12.90 25.16
CA CYS A 403 -42.70 -13.64 24.48
C CYS A 403 -42.24 -12.94 23.20
N GLN A 404 -43.16 -12.34 22.44
CA GLN A 404 -42.92 -11.82 21.10
C GLN A 404 -41.72 -10.86 20.99
N PRO A 405 -41.48 -9.93 21.94
CA PRO A 405 -40.30 -9.07 21.86
C PRO A 405 -38.96 -9.85 21.86
N ALA A 406 -38.89 -11.02 22.52
CA ALA A 406 -37.70 -11.86 22.49
C ALA A 406 -37.39 -12.38 21.07
N PHE A 407 -38.43 -12.66 20.29
CA PHE A 407 -38.30 -13.14 18.92
C PHE A 407 -37.84 -12.09 17.91
N LEU A 408 -37.82 -10.83 18.33
CA LEU A 408 -37.33 -9.71 17.53
C LEU A 408 -35.90 -9.29 17.93
N LEU A 409 -35.31 -9.93 18.95
CA LEU A 409 -33.95 -9.64 19.38
C LEU A 409 -32.93 -10.30 18.46
N GLU A 410 -31.87 -9.56 18.15
CA GLU A 410 -30.69 -10.07 17.44
C GLU A 410 -29.81 -10.94 18.36
N ASN A 411 -29.86 -10.68 19.68
CA ASN A 411 -29.04 -11.33 20.69
C ASN A 411 -29.77 -12.46 21.41
N SER A 412 -29.03 -13.29 22.15
CA SER A 412 -29.61 -14.49 22.73
C SER A 412 -30.58 -14.18 23.89
N CYS A 413 -31.75 -14.82 23.88
CA CYS A 413 -32.81 -14.62 24.85
C CYS A 413 -33.32 -15.95 25.39
N TYR A 414 -33.56 -16.00 26.69
CA TYR A 414 -33.99 -17.20 27.39
C TYR A 414 -35.36 -16.98 28.05
N LEU A 415 -36.34 -17.80 27.66
CA LEU A 415 -37.71 -17.78 28.19
C LEU A 415 -37.83 -18.85 29.26
N HIS A 416 -37.77 -18.46 30.53
CA HIS A 416 -37.85 -19.37 31.66
C HIS A 416 -39.30 -19.58 32.10
N LEU A 417 -39.76 -20.82 32.13
CA LEU A 417 -41.06 -21.22 32.66
C LEU A 417 -40.82 -21.84 34.03
N ILE A 418 -41.09 -21.10 35.12
CA ILE A 418 -40.77 -21.55 36.50
C ILE A 418 -41.99 -21.58 37.42
N PHE A 419 -43.18 -21.51 36.83
CA PHE A 419 -44.43 -21.48 37.57
C PHE A 419 -44.80 -22.83 38.17
N ASP A 420 -45.67 -22.79 39.17
CA ASP A 420 -46.30 -23.95 39.79
C ASP A 420 -47.79 -23.96 39.40
N PRO A 421 -48.15 -24.78 38.41
CA PRO A 421 -49.47 -24.77 37.78
C PRO A 421 -50.61 -25.02 38.78
N GLU A 422 -50.43 -25.95 39.71
CA GLU A 422 -51.42 -26.28 40.74
C GLU A 422 -51.65 -25.08 41.68
N LYS A 423 -50.56 -24.47 42.17
CA LYS A 423 -50.65 -23.30 43.06
C LYS A 423 -51.23 -22.08 42.36
N ASP A 424 -50.89 -21.88 41.09
CA ASP A 424 -51.37 -20.75 40.31
C ASP A 424 -52.86 -20.89 39.99
N MET A 425 -53.34 -22.10 39.70
CA MET A 425 -54.75 -22.43 39.57
C MET A 425 -55.53 -22.21 40.87
N ASP A 426 -55.01 -22.68 42.00
CA ASP A 426 -55.60 -22.44 43.31
C ASP A 426 -55.73 -20.94 43.61
N SER A 427 -54.74 -20.15 43.23
CA SER A 427 -54.80 -18.69 43.40
C SER A 427 -55.86 -18.06 42.49
N ILE A 428 -56.02 -18.51 41.24
CA ILE A 428 -57.04 -18.00 40.31
C ILE A 428 -58.45 -18.35 40.78
N THR A 429 -58.69 -19.58 41.20
CA THR A 429 -60.01 -20.01 41.70
C THR A 429 -60.42 -19.23 42.95
N LYS A 430 -59.47 -18.86 43.80
CA LYS A 430 -59.72 -17.95 44.94
C LYS A 430 -60.02 -16.51 44.50
N SER A 431 -59.34 -16.00 43.47
CA SER A 431 -59.57 -14.65 42.94
C SER A 431 -60.87 -14.52 42.15
N TYR A 432 -61.34 -15.61 41.55
CA TYR A 432 -62.57 -15.67 40.74
C TYR A 432 -63.45 -16.85 41.20
N PRO A 433 -64.07 -16.73 42.39
CA PRO A 433 -64.86 -17.80 42.97
C PRO A 433 -66.12 -18.07 42.14
N ASP A 434 -66.49 -19.35 42.01
CA ASP A 434 -67.74 -19.73 41.37
C ASP A 434 -68.93 -19.59 42.34
N ARG A 435 -70.14 -19.83 41.82
CA ARG A 435 -71.39 -19.76 42.56
C ARG A 435 -71.37 -20.58 43.86
N ASP A 436 -70.83 -21.79 43.82
CA ASP A 436 -70.86 -22.69 44.98
C ASP A 436 -69.92 -22.20 46.06
N VAL A 437 -68.73 -21.73 45.65
CA VAL A 437 -67.72 -21.13 46.54
C VAL A 437 -68.23 -19.82 47.16
N ILE A 438 -68.88 -18.93 46.39
CA ILE A 438 -69.51 -17.71 46.91
C ILE A 438 -70.66 -18.05 47.87
N SER A 439 -71.49 -19.05 47.53
CA SER A 439 -72.62 -19.48 48.36
C SER A 439 -72.13 -20.02 49.71
N ALA A 440 -71.09 -20.86 49.70
CA ALA A 440 -70.46 -21.38 50.91
C ALA A 440 -69.86 -20.24 51.76
N PHE A 441 -69.16 -19.30 51.14
CA PHE A 441 -68.61 -18.13 51.81
C PHE A 441 -69.70 -17.28 52.48
N TYR A 442 -70.80 -16.99 51.79
CA TYR A 442 -71.92 -16.22 52.35
C TYR A 442 -72.60 -16.95 53.52
N LYS A 443 -72.76 -18.28 53.45
CA LYS A 443 -73.25 -19.10 54.58
C LYS A 443 -72.33 -18.97 55.79
N ASN A 444 -71.01 -19.03 55.60
CA ASN A 444 -70.06 -18.85 56.69
C ASN A 444 -70.18 -17.44 57.30
N LEU A 445 -70.40 -16.39 56.50
CA LEU A 445 -70.66 -15.06 57.03
C LEU A 445 -71.94 -15.02 57.90
N ILE A 446 -73.00 -15.72 57.47
CA ILE A 446 -74.24 -15.86 58.24
C ILE A 446 -73.99 -16.59 59.56
N GLU A 447 -73.20 -17.66 59.58
CA GLU A 447 -72.88 -18.38 60.81
C GLU A 447 -72.09 -17.50 61.80
N ILE A 448 -71.21 -16.63 61.28
CA ILE A 448 -70.41 -15.74 62.10
C ILE A 448 -71.23 -14.62 62.74
N ASN A 449 -72.18 -14.03 62.01
CA ASN A 449 -72.83 -12.77 62.43
C ASN A 449 -74.38 -12.82 62.41
N GLY A 450 -75.01 -13.75 61.70
CA GLY A 450 -76.47 -13.77 61.48
C GLY A 450 -76.95 -12.72 60.48
N ILE A 451 -78.10 -12.97 59.82
CA ILE A 451 -78.62 -12.17 58.67
C ILE A 451 -79.13 -10.76 59.07
N LYS A 452 -79.31 -10.46 60.36
CA LYS A 452 -79.92 -9.22 60.87
C LYS A 452 -79.10 -8.52 61.96
N SER A 453 -77.81 -8.76 62.00
CA SER A 453 -76.91 -8.21 63.03
C SER A 453 -76.31 -6.86 62.68
N ASN A 454 -75.64 -6.29 63.68
CA ASN A 454 -74.82 -5.09 63.53
C ASN A 454 -73.59 -5.36 62.65
N TYR A 455 -72.93 -4.28 62.23
CA TYR A 455 -71.67 -4.32 61.50
C TYR A 455 -70.59 -5.16 62.21
N ILE A 456 -70.06 -6.17 61.53
CA ILE A 456 -68.92 -6.97 61.98
C ILE A 456 -67.61 -6.45 61.37
N SER A 457 -66.53 -6.46 62.14
CA SER A 457 -65.21 -6.07 61.66
C SER A 457 -64.70 -7.04 60.58
N THR A 458 -64.19 -6.50 59.48
CA THR A 458 -63.53 -7.28 58.44
C THR A 458 -62.35 -8.09 59.00
N ALA A 459 -61.61 -7.54 59.98
CA ALA A 459 -60.49 -8.24 60.62
C ALA A 459 -60.95 -9.51 61.38
N ASP A 460 -62.10 -9.43 62.07
CA ASP A 460 -62.65 -10.58 62.80
C ASP A 460 -63.12 -11.68 61.84
N ILE A 461 -63.69 -11.28 60.70
CA ILE A 461 -64.10 -12.22 59.65
C ILE A 461 -62.88 -12.92 59.05
N LEU A 462 -61.86 -12.15 58.64
CA LEU A 462 -60.61 -12.69 58.08
C LEU A 462 -59.95 -13.69 59.04
N GLN A 463 -59.89 -13.37 60.34
CA GLN A 463 -59.35 -14.25 61.36
C GLN A 463 -60.17 -15.54 61.50
N LYS A 464 -61.50 -15.45 61.55
CA LYS A 464 -62.38 -16.62 61.70
C LYS A 464 -62.38 -17.53 60.48
N LEU A 465 -62.36 -16.95 59.28
CA LEU A 465 -62.32 -17.69 58.02
C LEU A 465 -60.90 -18.15 57.64
N LYS A 466 -59.88 -17.69 58.38
CA LYS A 466 -58.45 -17.94 58.08
C LYS A 466 -58.09 -17.54 56.65
N MET A 467 -58.65 -16.43 56.17
CA MET A 467 -58.40 -15.87 54.85
C MET A 467 -57.52 -14.64 54.97
N ASN A 468 -56.72 -14.37 53.94
CA ASN A 468 -56.07 -13.08 53.81
C ASN A 468 -56.98 -12.08 53.08
N LYS A 469 -56.63 -10.79 53.15
CA LYS A 469 -57.44 -9.73 52.54
C LYS A 469 -57.56 -9.85 51.01
N PRO A 470 -56.47 -10.09 50.24
CA PRO A 470 -56.56 -10.28 48.80
C PRO A 470 -57.49 -11.43 48.35
N GLU A 471 -57.54 -12.52 49.12
CA GLU A 471 -58.47 -13.63 48.88
C GLU A 471 -59.90 -13.27 49.25
N PHE A 472 -60.11 -12.37 50.20
CA PHE A 472 -61.42 -12.01 50.74
C PHE A 472 -62.15 -10.96 49.89
N ASP A 473 -61.41 -9.97 49.39
CA ASP A 473 -61.97 -8.82 48.67
C ASP A 473 -62.83 -9.22 47.45
N PRO A 474 -62.47 -10.20 46.60
CA PRO A 474 -63.32 -10.62 45.48
C PRO A 474 -64.73 -11.05 45.91
N TYR A 475 -64.85 -11.79 47.01
CA TYR A 475 -66.12 -12.28 47.52
C TYR A 475 -66.99 -11.13 48.03
N ILE A 476 -66.39 -10.21 48.78
CA ILE A 476 -67.08 -9.04 49.31
C ILE A 476 -67.55 -8.13 48.19
N ASN A 477 -66.70 -7.86 47.21
CA ASN A 477 -67.06 -7.01 46.07
C ASN A 477 -68.24 -7.57 45.29
N ILE A 478 -68.24 -8.88 45.00
CA ILE A 478 -69.37 -9.55 44.31
C ILE A 478 -70.64 -9.48 45.16
N LEU A 479 -70.56 -9.84 46.45
CA LEU A 479 -71.71 -9.81 47.35
C LEU A 479 -72.27 -8.38 47.54
N GLN A 480 -71.41 -7.37 47.50
CA GLN A 480 -71.80 -5.97 47.60
C GLN A 480 -72.51 -5.50 46.33
N ASP A 481 -72.00 -5.89 45.15
CA ASP A 481 -72.60 -5.56 43.86
C ASP A 481 -74.02 -6.14 43.70
N ILE A 482 -74.24 -7.38 44.16
CA ILE A 482 -75.59 -7.98 44.18
C ILE A 482 -76.47 -7.49 45.35
N GLY A 483 -75.93 -6.63 46.22
CA GLY A 483 -76.65 -6.04 47.34
C GLY A 483 -76.94 -7.01 48.49
N MET A 484 -76.13 -8.07 48.66
CA MET A 484 -76.22 -8.98 49.80
C MET A 484 -75.46 -8.48 51.03
N ILE A 485 -74.53 -7.55 50.86
CA ILE A 485 -73.80 -6.92 51.96
C ILE A 485 -73.66 -5.41 51.76
N GLN A 486 -73.36 -4.71 52.86
CA GLN A 486 -72.97 -3.31 52.87
C GLN A 486 -71.66 -3.16 53.67
N GLU A 487 -70.65 -2.55 53.05
CA GLU A 487 -69.38 -2.22 53.71
C GLU A 487 -69.37 -0.76 54.21
N ASN A 488 -68.86 -0.54 55.42
CA ASN A 488 -68.60 0.78 55.99
C ASN A 488 -67.37 0.72 56.92
N ASN A 489 -66.30 1.45 56.57
CA ASN A 489 -65.08 1.59 57.37
C ASN A 489 -64.50 0.23 57.84
N ASN A 490 -64.23 -0.71 56.91
CA ASN A 490 -63.76 -2.07 57.21
C ASN A 490 -64.72 -2.87 58.11
N ARG A 491 -66.01 -2.60 58.02
CA ARG A 491 -67.04 -3.40 58.67
C ARG A 491 -68.12 -3.78 57.68
N ILE A 492 -68.64 -4.99 57.81
CA ILE A 492 -69.61 -5.57 56.89
C ILE A 492 -70.93 -5.78 57.62
N LYS A 493 -72.03 -5.44 56.94
CA LYS A 493 -73.39 -5.76 57.38
C LYS A 493 -74.06 -6.64 56.34
N LEU A 494 -74.59 -7.79 56.77
CA LEU A 494 -75.36 -8.68 55.92
C LEU A 494 -76.77 -8.11 55.69
N LEU A 495 -77.25 -8.18 54.45
CA LEU A 495 -78.59 -7.75 54.05
C LEU A 495 -79.47 -8.97 53.81
N SER A 496 -80.77 -8.83 54.12
CA SER A 496 -81.69 -9.98 54.17
C SER A 496 -82.23 -10.42 52.81
N THR A 497 -82.10 -9.58 51.78
CA THR A 497 -82.60 -9.86 50.43
C THR A 497 -81.61 -9.31 49.40
N PRO A 498 -81.12 -10.15 48.47
CA PRO A 498 -80.31 -9.66 47.37
C PRO A 498 -81.15 -8.70 46.52
N LYS A 499 -80.49 -7.68 45.96
CA LYS A 499 -81.14 -6.75 45.01
C LYS A 499 -81.11 -7.28 43.58
N LYS A 500 -80.18 -8.19 43.31
CA LYS A 500 -79.85 -8.75 42.00
C LYS A 500 -79.46 -10.23 42.15
N SER A 501 -79.56 -11.00 41.08
CA SER A 501 -78.96 -12.35 41.03
C SER A 501 -77.44 -12.26 40.86
N LEU A 502 -76.72 -13.38 41.02
CA LEU A 502 -75.26 -13.41 40.75
C LEU A 502 -74.99 -13.17 39.27
N GLU A 503 -75.87 -13.68 38.42
CA GLU A 503 -75.85 -13.56 36.97
C GLU A 503 -76.09 -12.11 36.49
N ASP A 504 -76.50 -11.20 37.38
CA ASP A 504 -76.64 -9.76 37.13
C ASP A 504 -75.45 -8.94 37.68
N SER A 505 -74.41 -9.59 38.20
CA SER A 505 -73.20 -8.93 38.70
C SER A 505 -72.14 -8.89 37.61
N ASP A 506 -71.80 -7.69 37.17
CA ASP A 506 -70.74 -7.47 36.17
C ASP A 506 -69.39 -8.02 36.67
N LEU A 507 -69.12 -7.89 37.98
CA LEU A 507 -67.89 -8.40 38.60
C LEU A 507 -67.83 -9.93 38.61
N TYR A 508 -68.96 -10.60 38.85
CA TYR A 508 -69.03 -12.05 38.84
C TYR A 508 -68.89 -12.60 37.41
N ILE A 509 -69.60 -12.00 36.44
CA ILE A 509 -69.53 -12.41 35.03
C ILE A 509 -68.12 -12.22 34.48
N ASP A 510 -67.51 -11.05 34.66
CA ASP A 510 -66.12 -10.77 34.25
C ASP A 510 -65.14 -11.74 34.93
N GLY A 511 -65.35 -12.07 36.20
CA GLY A 511 -64.55 -13.05 36.92
C GLY A 511 -64.66 -14.47 36.34
N LEU A 512 -65.87 -14.90 36.00
CA LEU A 512 -66.09 -16.20 35.35
C LEU A 512 -65.43 -16.26 33.97
N GLU A 513 -65.59 -15.23 33.14
CA GLU A 513 -64.93 -15.16 31.83
C GLU A 513 -63.40 -15.22 31.95
N LYS A 514 -62.83 -14.53 32.93
CA LYS A 514 -61.39 -14.58 33.20
C LYS A 514 -60.95 -15.96 33.67
N ARG A 515 -61.73 -16.62 34.53
CA ARG A 515 -61.44 -17.98 35.00
C ARG A 515 -61.53 -19.00 33.86
N GLU A 516 -62.51 -18.89 32.99
CA GLU A 516 -62.66 -19.76 31.82
C GLU A 516 -61.48 -19.60 30.85
N LYS A 517 -61.16 -18.37 30.45
CA LYS A 517 -59.99 -18.07 29.59
C LYS A 517 -58.68 -18.55 30.23
N PHE A 518 -58.55 -18.40 31.54
CA PHE A 518 -57.39 -18.91 32.28
C PHE A 518 -57.34 -20.44 32.23
N GLN A 519 -58.46 -21.13 32.47
CA GLN A 519 -58.55 -22.59 32.48
C GLN A 519 -58.20 -23.18 31.10
N GLU A 520 -58.76 -22.60 30.02
CA GLU A 520 -58.45 -23.02 28.65
C GLU A 520 -56.95 -22.91 28.35
N PHE A 521 -56.33 -21.81 28.79
CA PHE A 521 -54.91 -21.59 28.54
C PHE A 521 -53.99 -22.32 29.52
N TYR A 522 -54.46 -22.60 30.73
CA TYR A 522 -53.79 -23.44 31.72
C TYR A 522 -53.48 -24.81 31.14
N GLU A 523 -54.50 -25.47 30.58
CA GLU A 523 -54.34 -26.81 29.99
C GLU A 523 -53.30 -26.80 28.86
N PHE A 524 -53.22 -25.68 28.13
CA PHE A 524 -52.20 -25.48 27.13
C PHE A 524 -50.80 -25.33 27.76
N GLN A 525 -50.59 -24.35 28.63
CA GLN A 525 -49.26 -24.09 29.24
C GLN A 525 -48.75 -25.22 30.10
N GLU A 526 -49.61 -26.08 30.62
CA GLU A 526 -49.22 -27.16 31.49
C GLU A 526 -48.89 -28.46 30.76
N ASN A 527 -49.72 -28.84 29.78
CA ASN A 527 -49.60 -30.16 29.17
C ASN A 527 -48.72 -30.17 27.92
N HIS A 528 -48.44 -29.01 27.33
CA HIS A 528 -47.63 -28.92 26.12
C HIS A 528 -46.13 -28.90 26.46
N SER A 529 -45.37 -29.54 25.59
CA SER A 529 -43.91 -29.52 25.54
C SER A 529 -43.38 -28.14 25.16
N CYS A 530 -42.09 -27.88 25.40
CA CYS A 530 -41.46 -26.62 24.98
C CYS A 530 -41.53 -26.40 23.46
N GLU A 531 -41.45 -27.48 22.67
CA GLU A 531 -41.57 -27.45 21.21
C GLU A 531 -42.96 -26.95 20.78
N GLU A 532 -44.02 -27.51 21.35
CA GLU A 532 -45.39 -27.07 21.06
C GLU A 532 -45.65 -25.62 21.52
N LEU A 533 -45.09 -25.22 22.67
CA LEU A 533 -45.15 -23.83 23.12
C LEU A 533 -44.42 -22.90 22.15
N TRP A 534 -43.24 -23.31 21.67
CA TRP A 534 -42.44 -22.58 20.71
C TRP A 534 -43.19 -22.36 19.40
N ASP A 535 -43.71 -23.43 18.81
CA ASP A 535 -44.46 -23.39 17.55
C ASP A 535 -45.67 -22.49 17.69
N ARG A 536 -46.39 -22.58 18.81
CA ARG A 536 -47.56 -21.75 19.05
C ARG A 536 -47.23 -20.26 19.16
N ILE A 537 -46.11 -19.91 19.79
CA ILE A 537 -45.64 -18.51 19.84
C ILE A 537 -45.27 -18.05 18.42
N GLY A 538 -44.54 -18.87 17.67
CA GLY A 538 -44.13 -18.58 16.30
C GLY A 538 -45.30 -18.35 15.35
N GLU A 539 -46.34 -19.19 15.43
CA GLU A 539 -47.59 -19.06 14.68
C GLU A 539 -48.31 -17.74 15.00
N LYS A 540 -48.57 -17.48 16.29
CA LYS A 540 -49.42 -16.36 16.71
C LYS A 540 -48.75 -15.00 16.57
N ALA A 541 -47.44 -14.92 16.74
CA ALA A 541 -46.73 -13.66 16.59
C ALA A 541 -46.36 -13.36 15.11
N GLU A 542 -46.86 -14.15 14.15
CA GLU A 542 -46.59 -14.01 12.71
C GLU A 542 -45.08 -14.07 12.38
N ILE A 543 -44.28 -14.71 13.24
CA ILE A 543 -42.81 -14.81 13.14
C ILE A 543 -42.40 -15.88 12.12
N SER A 544 -43.36 -16.52 11.44
CA SER A 544 -43.13 -17.65 10.53
C SER A 544 -42.13 -17.38 9.40
N ASN A 545 -41.83 -16.11 9.07
CA ASN A 545 -40.78 -15.75 8.11
C ASN A 545 -39.39 -15.60 8.77
N ILE A 546 -39.31 -15.10 10.00
CA ILE A 546 -38.03 -14.90 10.72
C ILE A 546 -37.46 -16.23 11.24
N LEU A 547 -38.33 -17.15 11.68
CA LEU A 547 -37.90 -18.48 12.14
C LEU A 547 -37.38 -19.37 10.99
N LYS A 548 -37.83 -19.16 9.75
CA LYS A 548 -37.37 -19.92 8.58
C LYS A 548 -35.98 -19.50 8.13
N ASP A 549 -35.67 -18.20 8.21
CA ASP A 549 -34.38 -17.68 7.76
C ASP A 549 -33.25 -17.94 8.78
N ASN A 550 -33.57 -17.94 10.09
CA ASN A 550 -32.57 -18.15 11.15
C ASN A 550 -32.28 -19.62 11.50
N ASN A 551 -33.23 -20.55 11.33
CA ASN A 551 -33.05 -21.95 11.75
C ASN A 551 -32.60 -22.91 10.63
N TYR A 552 -32.80 -22.58 9.34
CA TYR A 552 -32.51 -23.53 8.24
C TYR A 552 -31.35 -23.13 7.31
N SER A 553 -30.89 -21.87 7.33
CA SER A 553 -29.85 -21.42 6.41
C SER A 553 -28.44 -21.88 6.82
N SER A 554 -28.19 -22.10 8.12
CA SER A 554 -26.86 -22.48 8.64
C SER A 554 -26.64 -23.99 8.79
N MET A 555 -27.70 -24.82 8.75
CA MET A 555 -27.55 -26.27 8.92
C MET A 555 -26.96 -26.97 7.69
N ASN A 556 -27.23 -26.50 6.47
CA ASN A 556 -26.69 -27.16 5.27
C ASN A 556 -25.19 -26.92 5.07
N ILE A 557 -24.64 -25.81 5.57
CA ILE A 557 -23.22 -25.49 5.37
C ILE A 557 -22.34 -26.30 6.33
N VAL A 558 -22.79 -26.50 7.58
CA VAL A 558 -21.98 -27.20 8.59
C VAL A 558 -21.98 -28.72 8.38
N TYR A 559 -23.08 -29.31 7.88
CA TYR A 559 -23.10 -30.76 7.58
C TYR A 559 -22.32 -31.10 6.29
N GLU A 560 -22.29 -30.23 5.28
CA GLU A 560 -21.47 -30.45 4.08
C GLU A 560 -19.96 -30.35 4.38
N GLU A 561 -19.53 -29.41 5.23
CA GLU A 561 -18.10 -29.27 5.60
C GLU A 561 -17.60 -30.39 6.53
N ILE A 562 -18.45 -30.95 7.39
CA ILE A 562 -18.07 -32.09 8.27
C ILE A 562 -18.00 -33.40 7.48
N GLU A 563 -18.93 -33.66 6.54
CA GLU A 563 -18.83 -34.84 5.66
C GLU A 563 -17.61 -34.77 4.72
N GLU A 564 -17.17 -33.57 4.33
CA GLU A 564 -15.97 -33.40 3.52
C GLU A 564 -14.68 -33.63 4.34
N TYR A 565 -14.66 -33.23 5.62
CA TYR A 565 -13.54 -33.51 6.52
C TYR A 565 -13.38 -35.01 6.85
N ASP A 566 -14.48 -35.72 7.09
CA ASP A 566 -14.45 -37.16 7.36
C ASP A 566 -14.04 -37.97 6.12
N LYS A 567 -14.34 -37.48 4.90
CA LYS A 567 -13.82 -38.07 3.65
C LYS A 567 -12.32 -37.83 3.47
N ILE A 568 -11.82 -36.64 3.80
CA ILE A 568 -10.39 -36.31 3.66
C ILE A 568 -9.53 -37.10 4.66
N ASP A 569 -10.01 -37.37 5.88
CA ASP A 569 -9.29 -38.19 6.86
C ASP A 569 -9.36 -39.70 6.55
N ALA A 570 -10.45 -40.17 5.93
CA ALA A 570 -10.55 -41.54 5.41
C ALA A 570 -9.58 -41.78 4.24
N GLU A 571 -9.43 -40.83 3.32
CA GLU A 571 -8.48 -40.95 2.20
C GLU A 571 -7.01 -40.82 2.64
N ARG A 572 -6.74 -40.10 3.73
CA ARG A 572 -5.39 -40.02 4.32
C ARG A 572 -4.96 -41.29 5.05
N THR A 573 -5.90 -42.02 5.66
CA THR A 573 -5.60 -43.26 6.38
C THR A 573 -5.38 -44.45 5.45
N ASP A 574 -5.93 -44.44 4.23
CA ASP A 574 -5.65 -45.49 3.22
C ASP A 574 -4.33 -45.28 2.44
N SER A 575 -3.84 -44.03 2.31
CA SER A 575 -2.59 -43.77 1.57
C SER A 575 -1.29 -44.02 2.35
N THR A 576 -1.38 -44.44 3.63
CA THR A 576 -0.20 -44.77 4.46
C THR A 576 0.02 -46.28 4.65
N LEU A 577 -0.68 -47.11 3.88
CA LEU A 577 -0.57 -48.58 3.90
C LEU A 577 -0.08 -49.22 2.59
N GLU A 578 0.48 -48.44 1.64
CA GLU A 578 1.26 -48.96 0.50
C GLU A 578 2.75 -48.59 0.55
#